data_AF-A0A6V7YA41-F1
#
_entry.id   AF-A0A6V7YA41-F1
#
_cell.length_a   1.000
_cell.length_b   1.000
_cell.length_c   1.000
_cell.angle_alpha   90.00
_cell.angle_beta   90.00
_cell.angle_gamma   90.00
#
_symmetry.space_group_name_H-M   'P 1'
#
loop_
_entity.id
_entity.type
_entity.pdbx_description
1 polymer ?
#
loop_
_entity_poly.entity_id
_entity_poly.type
_entity_poly.pdbx_seq_one_letter_code
_entity_poly.pdbx_strand_id
1 'polypeptide(L)'
;MAALIAFRTEFLEVSNGLDVLREAMTIASACMKHFRMNHLKANHLGIVPEKGYDNVDNQSKIALKFLKWYGEKNNVTIRTAHSKNGEKKIGNYKLDGWVEEKKLAIEVNGCCWHGCIKCYPDDDLKLPTGLTAGKQREKDQKRLKFN
;
A
#
# COMPACT_ATOMS: atom_id res chain seq x y z
N MET A 1 16.77 -44.72 12.02
CA MET A 1 17.74 -43.76 11.44
C MET A 1 17.93 -43.94 9.92
N ALA A 2 17.67 -45.13 9.34
CA ALA A 2 17.86 -45.40 7.91
C ALA A 2 16.94 -44.59 6.96
N ALA A 3 15.66 -44.39 7.29
CA ALA A 3 14.70 -43.74 6.39
C ALA A 3 15.00 -42.26 6.12
N LEU A 4 15.48 -41.51 7.12
CA LEU A 4 15.83 -40.10 6.96
C LEU A 4 17.06 -39.91 6.06
N ILE A 5 18.04 -40.81 6.20
CA ILE A 5 19.25 -40.81 5.38
C ILE A 5 18.89 -41.18 3.93
N ALA A 6 18.08 -42.22 3.73
CA ALA A 6 17.58 -42.61 2.41
C ALA A 6 16.83 -41.45 1.74
N PHE A 7 15.88 -40.83 2.45
CA PHE A 7 15.13 -39.66 1.96
C PHE A 7 16.05 -38.48 1.58
N ARG A 8 17.05 -38.17 2.41
CA ARG A 8 18.01 -37.08 2.12
C ARG A 8 18.80 -37.38 0.84
N THR A 9 19.29 -38.61 0.68
CA THR A 9 20.07 -39.01 -0.50
C THR A 9 19.21 -38.97 -1.77
N GLU A 10 18.04 -39.59 -1.74
CA GLU A 10 17.12 -39.57 -2.89
C GLU A 10 16.71 -38.14 -3.26
N PHE A 11 16.39 -37.31 -2.25
CA PHE A 11 16.02 -35.93 -2.51
C PHE A 11 17.18 -35.13 -3.10
N LEU A 12 18.41 -35.31 -2.62
CA LEU A 12 19.60 -34.66 -3.16
C LEU A 12 19.81 -34.98 -4.64
N GLU A 13 19.64 -36.25 -5.03
CA GLU A 13 19.76 -36.72 -6.41
C GLU A 13 18.67 -36.11 -7.30
N VAL A 14 17.40 -36.20 -6.89
CA VAL A 14 16.26 -35.67 -7.65
C VAL A 14 16.31 -34.15 -7.75
N SER A 15 16.82 -33.48 -6.71
CA SER A 15 16.78 -32.03 -6.61
C SER A 15 17.98 -31.30 -7.18
N ASN A 16 18.90 -32.03 -7.81
CA ASN A 16 20.13 -31.48 -8.40
C ASN A 16 20.99 -30.75 -7.35
N GLY A 17 21.15 -31.35 -6.17
CA GLY A 17 22.05 -30.87 -5.12
C GLY A 17 21.40 -30.07 -3.98
N LEU A 18 20.07 -30.04 -3.85
CA LEU A 18 19.42 -29.40 -2.69
C LEU A 18 19.43 -30.34 -1.48
N ASP A 19 20.15 -29.94 -0.43
CA ASP A 19 20.13 -30.67 0.83
C ASP A 19 18.91 -30.29 1.66
N VAL A 20 17.91 -31.18 1.65
CA VAL A 20 16.60 -30.93 2.29
C VAL A 20 16.74 -30.62 3.78
N LEU A 21 17.69 -31.23 4.49
CA LEU A 21 17.82 -31.04 5.94
C LEU A 21 18.51 -29.74 6.33
N ARG A 22 19.36 -29.21 5.45
CA ARG A 22 20.10 -27.96 5.67
C ARG A 22 19.31 -26.75 5.15
N GLU A 23 18.61 -26.93 4.04
CA GLU A 23 18.08 -25.81 3.26
C GLU A 23 16.57 -25.62 3.39
N ALA A 24 15.86 -26.58 3.97
CA ALA A 24 14.42 -26.53 4.15
C ALA A 24 13.97 -27.24 5.43
N MET A 25 13.39 -26.50 6.37
CA MET A 25 12.84 -27.11 7.59
C MET A 25 11.56 -27.92 7.34
N THR A 26 10.87 -27.68 6.22
CA THR A 26 9.59 -28.30 5.88
C THR A 26 9.57 -28.80 4.44
N ILE A 27 8.76 -29.83 4.16
CA ILE A 27 8.56 -30.38 2.81
C ILE A 27 8.07 -29.30 1.84
N ALA A 28 7.16 -28.43 2.27
CA ALA A 28 6.68 -27.32 1.45
C ALA A 28 7.82 -26.36 1.04
N SER A 29 8.71 -26.03 1.99
CA SER A 29 9.89 -25.21 1.70
C SER A 29 10.84 -25.91 0.72
N ALA A 30 11.05 -27.23 0.88
CA ALA A 30 11.89 -28.03 0.01
C ALA A 30 11.36 -28.07 -1.42
N CYS A 31 10.08 -28.39 -1.60
CA CYS A 31 9.43 -28.42 -2.91
C CYS A 31 9.46 -27.06 -3.60
N MET A 32 9.16 -25.97 -2.87
CA MET A 32 9.20 -24.62 -3.42
C MET A 32 10.61 -24.21 -3.85
N LYS A 33 11.63 -24.59 -3.07
CA LYS A 33 13.02 -24.30 -3.41
C LYS A 33 13.51 -25.14 -4.60
N HIS A 34 13.19 -26.43 -4.64
CA HIS A 34 13.45 -27.29 -5.80
C HIS A 34 12.80 -26.74 -7.08
N PHE A 35 11.53 -26.32 -7.01
CA PHE A 35 10.82 -25.69 -8.13
C PHE A 35 11.53 -24.41 -8.59
N ARG A 36 11.87 -23.50 -7.67
CA ARG A 36 12.54 -22.23 -8.00
C ARG A 36 13.93 -22.40 -8.61
N MET A 37 14.67 -23.43 -8.25
CA MET A 37 16.04 -23.64 -8.76
C MET A 37 16.06 -24.41 -10.08
N ASN A 38 15.22 -25.44 -10.24
CA ASN A 38 15.35 -26.36 -11.37
C ASN A 38 14.25 -26.21 -12.44
N HIS A 39 13.07 -25.70 -12.07
CA HIS A 39 11.89 -25.71 -12.95
C HIS A 39 11.37 -24.32 -13.30
N LEU A 40 11.71 -23.31 -12.50
CA LEU A 40 11.26 -21.95 -12.73
C LEU A 40 11.99 -21.34 -13.94
N LYS A 41 11.23 -21.10 -15.01
CA LYS A 41 11.72 -20.42 -16.20
C LYS A 41 12.12 -18.98 -15.88
N ALA A 42 13.15 -18.48 -16.56
CA ALA A 42 13.57 -17.08 -16.46
C ALA A 42 12.37 -16.14 -16.73
N ASN A 43 12.28 -15.06 -15.95
CA ASN A 43 11.24 -14.03 -16.06
C ASN A 43 9.79 -14.52 -15.88
N HIS A 44 9.57 -15.68 -15.24
CA HIS A 44 8.22 -16.22 -15.04
C HIS A 44 7.53 -15.72 -13.77
N LEU A 45 8.30 -15.33 -12.74
CA LEU A 45 7.78 -14.77 -11.50
C LEU A 45 7.96 -13.25 -11.50
N GLY A 46 6.85 -12.51 -11.39
CA GLY A 46 6.89 -11.08 -11.11
C GLY A 46 7.39 -10.84 -9.69
N ILE A 47 8.43 -10.02 -9.53
CA ILE A 47 8.88 -9.55 -8.22
C ILE A 47 7.90 -8.47 -7.76
N VAL A 48 6.98 -8.83 -6.88
CA VAL A 48 6.09 -7.86 -6.25
C VAL A 48 6.91 -7.11 -5.19
N PRO A 49 7.16 -5.79 -5.35
CA PRO A 49 7.81 -5.03 -4.29
C PRO A 49 6.90 -4.98 -3.05
N GLU A 50 7.45 -4.70 -1.86
CA GLU A 50 6.67 -4.68 -0.59
C GLU A 50 5.42 -3.78 -0.63
N LYS A 51 5.40 -2.80 -1.54
CA LYS A 51 4.28 -1.87 -1.73
C LYS A 51 3.38 -2.20 -2.93
N GLY A 52 3.60 -3.32 -3.61
CA GLY A 52 2.87 -3.72 -4.81
C GLY A 52 3.22 -2.90 -6.06
N TYR A 53 2.57 -3.23 -7.18
CA TYR A 53 2.74 -2.52 -8.45
C TYR A 53 1.80 -1.31 -8.60
N ASP A 54 0.81 -1.20 -7.72
CA ASP A 54 -0.11 -0.07 -7.74
C ASP A 54 0.59 1.18 -7.21
N ASN A 55 0.40 2.27 -7.95
CA ASN A 55 1.08 3.54 -7.78
C ASN A 55 1.14 4.02 -6.33
N VAL A 56 2.27 4.66 -6.02
CA VAL A 56 2.80 5.17 -4.74
C VAL A 56 1.87 6.19 -4.01
N ASP A 57 0.63 6.37 -4.45
CA ASP A 57 -0.28 7.35 -3.90
C ASP A 57 -1.01 6.78 -2.68
N ASN A 58 -0.65 7.32 -1.51
CA ASN A 58 -1.23 6.97 -0.22
C ASN A 58 -2.62 7.60 -0.05
N GLN A 59 -3.63 7.06 -0.74
CA GLN A 59 -5.02 7.42 -0.46
C GLN A 59 -5.59 6.53 0.65
N SER A 60 -6.21 7.14 1.67
CA SER A 60 -6.74 6.36 2.79
C SER A 60 -7.94 5.50 2.37
N LYS A 61 -8.03 4.25 2.88
CA LYS A 61 -9.17 3.35 2.62
C LYS A 61 -10.51 3.96 3.05
N ILE A 62 -10.51 4.78 4.10
CA ILE A 62 -11.70 5.48 4.58
C ILE A 62 -12.12 6.59 3.60
N ALA A 63 -11.16 7.36 3.05
CA ALA A 63 -11.44 8.36 2.02
C ALA A 63 -12.06 7.73 0.79
N LEU A 64 -11.49 6.64 0.28
CA LEU A 64 -12.02 5.92 -0.88
C LEU A 64 -13.47 5.45 -0.67
N LYS A 65 -13.77 4.88 0.49
CA LYS A 65 -15.13 4.45 0.84
C LYS A 65 -16.09 5.63 0.92
N PHE A 66 -15.66 6.73 1.55
CA PHE A 66 -16.45 7.95 1.65
C PHE A 66 -16.75 8.56 0.27
N LEU A 67 -15.74 8.67 -0.60
CA LEU A 67 -15.90 9.21 -1.94
C LEU A 67 -16.81 8.33 -2.80
N LYS A 68 -16.68 7.01 -2.71
CA LYS A 68 -17.61 6.09 -3.37
C LYS A 68 -19.05 6.33 -2.91
N TRP A 69 -19.29 6.37 -1.60
CA TRP A 69 -20.60 6.66 -1.03
C TRP A 69 -21.13 8.04 -1.45
N TYR A 70 -20.29 9.08 -1.44
CA TYR A 70 -20.67 10.43 -1.84
C TYR A 70 -21.06 10.48 -3.32
N GLY A 71 -20.32 9.77 -4.17
CA GLY A 71 -20.61 9.66 -5.60
C GLY A 71 -21.95 9.01 -5.86
N GLU A 72 -22.23 7.88 -5.20
CA GLU A 72 -23.51 7.18 -5.26
C GLU A 72 -24.66 8.06 -4.72
N LYS A 73 -24.46 8.72 -3.58
CA LYS A 73 -25.50 9.53 -2.92
C LYS A 73 -25.88 10.78 -3.72
N ASN A 74 -24.91 11.40 -4.38
CA ASN A 74 -25.09 12.65 -5.13
C ASN A 74 -25.22 12.43 -6.64
N ASN A 75 -25.19 11.16 -7.09
CA ASN A 75 -25.18 10.77 -8.49
C ASN A 75 -24.11 11.53 -9.30
N VAL A 76 -22.88 11.62 -8.77
CA VAL A 76 -21.73 12.29 -9.40
C VAL A 76 -20.57 11.33 -9.60
N THR A 77 -19.85 11.50 -10.70
CA THR A 77 -18.60 10.77 -10.94
C THR A 77 -17.44 11.48 -10.25
N ILE A 78 -16.74 10.79 -9.35
CA ILE A 78 -15.59 11.33 -8.62
C ILE A 78 -14.30 10.72 -9.15
N ARG A 79 -13.35 11.58 -9.52
CA ARG A 79 -11.98 11.20 -9.84
C ARG A 79 -11.17 11.03 -8.55
N THR A 80 -10.53 9.88 -8.40
CA THR A 80 -9.74 9.43 -7.22
C THR A 80 -8.43 8.77 -7.67
N ALA A 81 -7.58 8.30 -6.75
CA ALA A 81 -6.33 7.61 -7.08
C ALA A 81 -6.51 6.36 -7.97
N HIS A 82 -7.65 5.67 -7.85
CA HIS A 82 -7.97 4.49 -8.64
C HIS A 82 -8.64 4.79 -10.00
N SER A 83 -8.85 6.07 -10.32
CA SER A 83 -9.34 6.43 -11.65
C SER A 83 -8.25 6.21 -12.71
N LYS A 84 -8.65 5.93 -13.96
CA LYS A 84 -7.70 5.70 -15.08
C LYS A 84 -6.70 6.85 -15.27
N ASN A 85 -7.11 8.07 -14.90
CA ASN A 85 -6.27 9.27 -14.98
C ASN A 85 -5.60 9.65 -13.64
N GLY A 86 -5.70 8.82 -12.60
CA GLY A 86 -5.20 9.09 -11.24
C GLY A 86 -5.90 10.28 -10.55
N GLU A 87 -5.33 10.76 -9.45
CA GLU A 87 -5.82 11.94 -8.71
C GLU A 87 -5.71 13.23 -9.53
N LYS A 88 -6.64 14.17 -9.31
CA LYS A 88 -6.54 15.52 -9.90
C LYS A 88 -5.47 16.31 -9.13
N LYS A 89 -4.53 16.90 -9.86
CA LYS A 89 -3.53 17.81 -9.31
C LYS A 89 -3.93 19.27 -9.54
N ILE A 90 -3.91 20.09 -8.50
CA ILE A 90 -4.09 21.55 -8.54
C ILE A 90 -2.82 22.19 -7.97
N GLY A 91 -2.09 22.93 -8.82
CA GLY A 91 -0.77 23.44 -8.48
C GLY A 91 0.16 22.32 -8.01
N ASN A 92 0.58 22.39 -6.74
CA ASN A 92 1.46 21.39 -6.12
C ASN A 92 0.72 20.30 -5.33
N TYR A 93 -0.61 20.36 -5.23
CA TYR A 93 -1.41 19.47 -4.38
C TYR A 93 -2.21 18.46 -5.20
N LYS A 94 -2.30 17.22 -4.69
CA LYS A 94 -3.19 16.18 -5.23
C LYS A 94 -4.43 16.08 -4.35
N LEU A 95 -5.61 16.13 -4.95
CA LEU A 95 -6.88 16.04 -4.25
C LEU A 95 -7.30 14.58 -4.02
N ASP A 96 -7.86 14.28 -2.85
CA ASP A 96 -8.46 12.96 -2.58
C ASP A 96 -9.60 12.65 -3.55
N GLY A 97 -10.46 13.65 -3.83
CA GLY A 97 -11.60 13.53 -4.73
C GLY A 97 -11.85 14.79 -5.54
N TRP A 98 -12.16 14.62 -6.83
CA TRP A 98 -12.53 15.71 -7.72
C TRP A 98 -13.79 15.40 -8.52
N VAL A 99 -14.76 16.31 -8.47
CA VAL A 99 -16.00 16.24 -9.26
C VAL A 99 -15.94 17.31 -10.35
N GLU A 100 -15.73 16.88 -11.60
CA GLU A 100 -15.53 17.78 -12.73
C GLU A 100 -16.77 18.66 -13.01
N GLU A 101 -17.96 18.07 -12.97
CA GLU A 101 -19.23 18.74 -13.25
C GLU A 101 -19.50 19.94 -12.34
N LYS A 102 -19.14 19.82 -11.06
CA LYS A 102 -19.39 20.82 -10.03
C LYS A 102 -18.15 21.66 -9.72
N LYS A 103 -17.01 21.36 -10.36
CA LYS A 103 -15.68 21.89 -9.99
C LYS A 103 -15.43 21.82 -8.48
N LEU A 104 -15.81 20.68 -7.88
CA LEU A 104 -15.78 20.49 -6.43
C LEU A 104 -14.58 19.61 -6.05
N ALA A 105 -13.71 20.15 -5.21
CA ALA A 105 -12.66 19.40 -4.54
C ALA A 105 -13.18 18.84 -3.21
N ILE A 106 -12.88 17.56 -2.95
CA ILE A 106 -13.24 16.86 -1.71
C ILE A 106 -11.95 16.34 -1.09
N GLU A 107 -11.73 16.68 0.18
CA GLU A 107 -10.58 16.24 0.98
C GLU A 107 -11.08 15.53 2.23
N VAL A 108 -10.53 14.37 2.55
CA VAL A 108 -10.93 13.55 3.70
C VAL A 108 -9.78 13.52 4.70
N ASN A 109 -9.78 14.51 5.60
CA ASN A 109 -8.70 14.73 6.53
C ASN A 109 -8.75 13.78 7.74
N GLY A 110 -7.87 12.77 7.74
CA GLY A 110 -7.68 11.88 8.89
C GLY A 110 -7.16 12.63 10.13
N CYS A 111 -7.80 12.43 11.29
CA CYS A 111 -7.53 13.23 12.49
C CYS A 111 -6.06 13.22 12.92
N CYS A 112 -5.39 12.06 12.94
CA CYS A 112 -4.00 11.91 13.35
C CYS A 112 -3.00 12.51 12.35
N TRP A 113 -3.38 12.64 11.08
CA TRP A 113 -2.53 13.16 10.01
C TRP A 113 -2.67 14.67 9.82
N HIS A 114 -3.82 15.23 10.21
CA HIS A 114 -4.17 16.64 10.01
C HIS A 114 -4.32 17.44 11.32
N GLY A 115 -4.06 16.82 12.47
CA GLY A 115 -4.18 17.49 13.77
C GLY A 115 -5.59 18.01 14.02
N CYS A 116 -6.60 17.13 13.97
CA CYS A 116 -7.98 17.53 14.27
C CYS A 116 -8.08 18.22 15.65
N ILE A 117 -8.61 19.44 15.70
CA ILE A 117 -8.69 20.24 16.94
C ILE A 117 -9.48 19.54 18.07
N LYS A 118 -10.44 18.67 17.71
CA LYS A 118 -11.22 17.91 18.69
C LYS A 118 -10.46 16.75 19.30
N CYS A 119 -9.63 16.06 18.50
CA CYS A 119 -8.89 14.87 18.94
C CYS A 119 -7.49 15.21 19.47
N TYR A 120 -6.90 16.29 18.95
CA TYR A 120 -5.55 16.75 19.24
C TYR A 120 -5.60 18.26 19.54
N PRO A 121 -6.23 18.66 20.66
CA PRO A 121 -6.42 20.08 20.99
C PRO A 121 -5.11 20.79 21.30
N ASP A 122 -4.14 20.09 21.86
CA ASP A 122 -2.81 20.60 22.16
C ASP A 122 -1.99 20.81 20.87
N ASP A 123 -1.49 22.02 20.66
CA ASP A 123 -0.68 22.39 19.50
C ASP A 123 0.71 21.77 19.51
N ASP A 124 1.26 21.47 20.69
CA ASP A 124 2.62 20.95 20.87
C ASP A 124 2.71 19.42 20.76
N LEU A 125 1.55 18.74 20.73
CA LEU A 125 1.51 17.29 20.58
C LEU A 125 2.10 16.85 19.23
N LYS A 126 3.08 15.94 19.29
CA LYS A 126 3.73 15.38 18.11
C LYS A 126 2.85 14.31 17.44
N LEU A 127 2.54 14.51 16.17
CA LEU A 127 1.74 13.60 15.35
C LEU A 127 2.61 12.55 14.64
N PRO A 128 2.03 11.46 14.09
CA PRO A 128 2.73 10.48 13.25
C PRO A 128 3.41 11.09 12.01
N THR A 129 3.00 12.29 11.59
CA THR A 129 3.68 13.06 10.54
C THR A 129 5.08 13.53 10.93
N GLY A 130 5.45 13.46 12.21
CA GLY A 130 6.67 14.01 12.77
C GLY A 130 6.58 15.50 13.13
N LEU A 131 5.50 16.18 12.75
CA LEU A 131 5.20 17.57 13.09
C LEU A 131 4.33 17.66 14.35
N THR A 132 4.32 18.83 14.99
CA THR A 132 3.34 19.13 16.05
C THR A 132 1.97 19.41 15.44
N ALA A 133 0.90 19.19 16.21
CA ALA A 133 -0.47 19.35 15.72
C ALA A 133 -0.74 20.79 15.22
N GLY A 134 -0.22 21.81 15.91
CA GLY A 134 -0.33 23.20 15.48
C GLY A 134 0.35 23.48 14.15
N LYS A 135 1.59 22.99 13.97
CA LYS A 135 2.32 23.13 12.70
C LYS A 135 1.64 22.39 11.55
N GLN A 136 1.08 21.21 11.82
CA GLN A 136 0.34 20.45 10.82
C GLN A 136 -0.93 21.19 10.39
N ARG A 137 -1.69 21.75 11.34
CA ARG A 137 -2.86 22.59 11.04
C ARG A 137 -2.50 23.83 10.21
N GLU A 138 -1.41 24.51 10.53
CA GLU A 138 -0.94 25.67 9.77
C GLU A 138 -0.60 25.29 8.31
N LYS A 139 0.06 24.15 8.11
CA LYS A 139 0.37 23.61 6.78
C LYS A 139 -0.90 23.31 5.99
N ASP A 140 -1.89 22.68 6.62
CA ASP A 140 -3.16 22.34 5.98
C ASP A 140 -3.97 23.60 5.65
N GLN A 141 -3.94 24.63 6.50
CA GLN A 141 -4.54 25.93 6.19
C GLN A 141 -3.89 26.62 4.98
N LYS A 142 -2.56 26.54 4.84
CA LYS A 142 -1.87 27.09 3.65
C LYS A 142 -2.32 26.39 2.36
N ARG A 143 -2.58 25.07 2.42
CA ARG A 143 -3.14 24.30 1.31
C ARG A 143 -4.57 24.75 0.98
N LEU A 144 -5.43 24.90 1.99
CA LEU A 144 -6.81 25.34 1.80
C LEU A 144 -6.92 26.75 1.23
N LYS A 145 -5.98 27.65 1.57
CA LYS A 145 -5.93 29.01 1.01
C LYS A 145 -5.45 29.08 -0.44
N PHE A 146 -4.83 28.02 -0.95
CA PHE A 146 -4.32 27.97 -2.33
C PHE A 146 -5.40 27.54 -3.34
N ASN A 147 -6.40 26.79 -2.87
CA ASN A 147 -7.55 26.34 -3.66
C ASN A 147 -8.68 27.37 -3.65
#